data_AF-A0A1S5Y1N4-F1
#
_entry.id   AF-A0A1S5Y1N4-F1
#
_cell.length_a   1.000
_cell.length_b   1.000
_cell.length_c   1.000
_cell.angle_alpha   90.00
_cell.angle_beta   90.00
_cell.angle_gamma   90.00
#
_symmetry.space_group_name_H-M   'P 1'
#
loop_
_entity.id
_entity.type
_entity.pdbx_description
1 polymer ?
#
loop_
_entity_poly.entity_id
_entity_poly.type
_entity_poly.pdbx_seq_one_letter_code
_entity_poly.pdbx_strand_id
1 'polypeptide(L)'
;MTQVDVAALAKLARLEVAAEELAKLETEIPAILGFVEQIQAVAADSTPVSPEHRNIMRDDADPHEGGIYTRDLLDAAPAQKDGMVAVKQVVSRNK
;
A
#
# COMPACT_ATOMS: atom_id res chain seq x y z
N MET A 1 -12.93 -18.66 -15.74
CA MET A 1 -12.19 -17.41 -15.51
C MET A 1 -12.79 -16.73 -14.31
N THR A 2 -12.00 -16.50 -13.27
CA THR A 2 -12.37 -15.65 -12.14
C THR A 2 -12.70 -14.26 -12.67
N GLN A 3 -13.90 -13.78 -12.41
CA GLN A 3 -14.28 -12.42 -12.76
C GLN A 3 -13.50 -11.49 -11.83
N VAL A 4 -12.52 -10.77 -12.38
CA VAL A 4 -11.70 -9.83 -11.60
C VAL A 4 -12.44 -8.50 -11.55
N ASP A 5 -12.80 -8.07 -10.34
CA ASP A 5 -13.35 -6.74 -10.10
C ASP A 5 -12.21 -5.71 -10.00
N VAL A 6 -11.85 -5.13 -11.14
CA VAL A 6 -10.77 -4.14 -11.25
C VAL A 6 -11.10 -2.86 -10.47
N ALA A 7 -12.37 -2.46 -10.41
CA ALA A 7 -12.79 -1.28 -9.67
C ALA A 7 -12.61 -1.47 -8.16
N ALA A 8 -12.96 -2.64 -7.63
CA ALA A 8 -12.71 -2.97 -6.23
C ALA A 8 -11.20 -2.99 -5.90
N LEU A 9 -10.37 -3.52 -6.79
CA LEU A 9 -8.92 -3.52 -6.61
C LEU A 9 -8.32 -2.11 -6.62
N ALA A 10 -8.73 -1.25 -7.56
CA ALA A 10 -8.31 0.14 -7.61
C ALA A 10 -8.68 0.89 -6.31
N LYS A 11 -9.90 0.66 -5.79
CA LYS A 11 -10.35 1.23 -4.52
C LYS A 11 -9.52 0.73 -3.33
N LEU A 12 -9.15 -0.54 -3.30
CA LEU A 12 -8.29 -1.12 -2.27
C LEU A 12 -6.90 -0.44 -2.29
N ALA A 13 -6.36 -0.22 -3.48
CA ALA A 13 -5.07 0.44 -3.72
C ALA A 13 -5.11 1.97 -3.56
N ARG A 14 -6.27 2.58 -3.28
CA ARG A 14 -6.47 4.05 -3.21
C ARG A 14 -6.14 4.76 -4.52
N LEU A 15 -6.41 4.11 -5.66
CA LEU A 15 -6.25 4.68 -6.98
C LEU A 15 -7.60 5.17 -7.51
N GLU A 16 -7.64 6.42 -7.94
CA GLU A 16 -8.72 6.95 -8.78
C GLU A 16 -8.36 6.65 -10.23
N VAL A 17 -9.26 5.97 -10.94
CA VAL A 17 -9.03 5.48 -12.30
C VAL A 17 -10.18 5.98 -13.17
N ALA A 18 -9.85 6.62 -14.30
CA ALA A 18 -10.87 7.10 -15.23
C ALA A 18 -11.59 5.92 -15.91
N ALA A 19 -12.81 6.14 -16.40
CA ALA A 19 -13.61 5.06 -17.01
C ALA A 19 -12.91 4.45 -18.24
N GLU A 20 -12.20 5.28 -19.01
CA GLU A 20 -11.44 4.87 -20.18
C GLU A 20 -10.23 4.00 -19.83
N GLU A 21 -9.59 4.28 -18.69
CA GLU A 21 -8.46 3.49 -18.18
C GLU A 21 -8.94 2.19 -17.55
N LEU A 22 -10.07 2.24 -16.84
CA LEU A 22 -10.69 1.06 -16.24
C LEU A 22 -11.02 0.01 -17.31
N ALA A 23 -11.61 0.42 -18.43
CA ALA A 23 -11.91 -0.49 -19.54
C ALA A 23 -10.66 -1.17 -20.13
N LYS A 24 -9.52 -0.47 -20.15
CA LYS A 24 -8.24 -1.08 -20.57
C LYS A 24 -7.74 -2.08 -19.54
N LEU A 25 -7.73 -1.70 -18.26
CA LEU A 25 -7.27 -2.55 -17.17
C LEU A 25 -8.12 -3.83 -17.00
N GLU A 26 -9.41 -3.75 -17.29
CA GLU A 26 -10.31 -4.91 -17.34
C GLU A 26 -9.88 -5.96 -18.39
N THR A 27 -9.16 -5.56 -19.42
CA THR A 27 -8.60 -6.48 -20.43
C THR A 27 -7.17 -6.90 -20.10
N GLU A 28 -6.34 -5.99 -19.60
CA GLU A 28 -4.92 -6.22 -19.35
C GLU A 28 -4.67 -7.08 -18.10
N ILE A 29 -5.41 -6.86 -17.01
CA ILE A 29 -5.22 -7.58 -15.75
C ILE A 29 -5.50 -9.09 -15.92
N PRO A 30 -6.61 -9.52 -16.57
CA PRO A 30 -6.80 -10.94 -16.87
C PRO A 30 -5.70 -11.55 -17.75
N ALA A 31 -5.14 -10.78 -18.70
CA ALA A 31 -4.04 -11.26 -19.54
C ALA A 31 -2.75 -11.49 -18.72
N ILE A 32 -2.45 -10.58 -17.79
CA ILE A 32 -1.33 -10.73 -16.85
C ILE A 32 -1.54 -11.94 -15.95
N LEU A 33 -2.75 -12.13 -15.41
CA LEU A 33 -3.07 -13.30 -14.60
C LEU A 33 -2.92 -14.61 -15.39
N GLY A 34 -3.38 -14.65 -16.64
CA GLY A 34 -3.19 -15.80 -17.52
C GLY A 34 -1.72 -16.11 -17.80
N PHE A 35 -0.85 -15.08 -17.86
CA PHE A 35 0.59 -15.29 -17.94
C PHE A 35 1.15 -15.88 -16.64
N VAL A 36 0.75 -15.36 -15.47
CA VAL A 36 1.20 -15.85 -14.17
C VAL A 36 0.71 -17.28 -13.88
N GLU A 37 -0.47 -17.67 -14.39
CA GLU A 37 -1.00 -19.03 -14.31
C GLU A 37 -0.04 -20.08 -14.90
N GLN A 38 0.84 -19.70 -15.84
CA GLN A 38 1.87 -20.60 -16.38
C GLN A 38 2.80 -21.15 -15.30
N ILE A 39 2.99 -20.42 -14.18
CA ILE A 39 3.79 -20.88 -13.04
C ILE A 39 3.17 -22.13 -12.40
N GLN A 40 1.84 -22.27 -12.41
CA GLN A 40 1.16 -23.44 -11.85
C GLN A 40 1.42 -24.73 -12.64
N ALA A 41 1.79 -24.62 -13.92
CA ALA A 41 2.12 -25.77 -14.76
C ALA A 41 3.47 -26.40 -14.38
N VAL A 42 4.28 -25.70 -13.60
CA VAL A 42 5.56 -26.21 -13.09
C VAL A 42 5.30 -26.79 -11.70
N ALA A 43 5.39 -28.11 -11.57
CA ALA A 43 5.35 -28.77 -10.27
C ALA A 43 6.62 -28.41 -9.48
N ALA A 44 6.47 -27.52 -8.51
CA ALA A 44 7.50 -27.19 -7.54
C ALA A 44 6.98 -27.49 -6.14
N ASP A 45 7.56 -28.49 -5.47
CA ASP A 45 7.43 -28.66 -4.02
C ASP A 45 8.23 -27.53 -3.36
N SER A 46 7.63 -26.34 -3.25
CA SER A 46 8.23 -25.24 -2.49
C SER A 46 7.71 -25.29 -1.06
N THR A 47 8.52 -25.80 -0.15
CA THR A 47 8.29 -25.56 1.28
C THR A 47 8.54 -24.08 1.57
N PRO A 48 7.64 -23.39 2.29
CA PRO A 48 7.87 -22.02 2.69
C PRO A 48 9.18 -21.93 3.50
N VAL A 49 10.19 -21.27 2.94
CA VAL A 49 11.45 -21.05 3.65
C VAL A 49 11.18 -20.02 4.73
N SER A 50 11.20 -20.45 5.98
CA SER A 50 11.19 -19.50 7.08
C SER A 50 12.51 -18.73 7.04
N PRO A 51 12.50 -17.38 7.10
CA PRO A 51 13.72 -16.60 7.20
C PRO A 51 14.53 -17.08 8.42
N GLU A 52 15.85 -16.99 8.42
CA GLU A 52 16.67 -17.53 9.53
C GLU A 52 16.51 -16.74 10.83
N HIS A 53 16.28 -15.43 10.72
CA HIS A 53 16.18 -14.53 11.85
C HIS A 53 14.95 -14.81 12.72
N ARG A 54 15.15 -14.77 14.04
CA ARG A 54 14.10 -14.90 15.07
C ARG A 54 14.24 -13.76 16.05
N ASN A 55 13.16 -13.03 16.28
CA ASN A 55 13.02 -12.06 17.38
C ASN A 55 14.23 -11.12 17.52
N ILE A 56 14.68 -10.52 16.41
CA ILE A 56 15.72 -9.50 16.45
C ILE A 56 15.09 -8.23 17.04
N MET A 57 15.39 -7.98 18.31
CA MET A 57 14.88 -6.83 19.07
C MET A 57 15.94 -5.74 19.13
N ARG A 58 15.48 -4.50 19.25
CA ARG A 58 16.30 -3.34 19.60
C ARG A 58 16.22 -3.11 21.10
N ASP A 59 17.33 -2.72 21.73
CA ASP A 59 17.34 -2.31 23.14
C ASP A 59 16.49 -1.05 23.35
N ASP A 60 15.81 -0.97 24.49
CA ASP A 60 15.03 0.20 24.89
C ASP A 60 15.90 1.25 25.58
N ALA A 61 16.88 1.77 24.84
CA ALA A 61 17.81 2.78 25.28
C ALA A 61 17.88 3.95 24.28
N ASP A 62 18.28 5.12 24.78
CA ASP A 62 18.67 6.30 24.00
C ASP A 62 17.62 6.81 22.97
N PRO A 63 16.37 7.11 23.38
CA PRO A 63 15.42 7.73 22.46
C PRO A 63 15.85 9.16 22.10
N HIS A 64 15.58 9.57 20.86
CA HIS A 64 15.68 10.98 20.49
C HIS A 64 14.75 11.84 21.34
N GLU A 65 15.22 13.04 21.73
CA GLU A 65 14.39 14.01 22.43
C GLU A 65 13.16 14.38 21.59
N GLY A 66 12.02 14.51 22.26
CA GLY A 66 10.76 14.87 21.62
C GLY A 66 10.88 16.19 20.87
N GLY A 67 10.53 16.17 19.59
CA GLY A 67 10.46 17.37 18.77
C GLY A 67 11.76 17.82 18.11
N ILE A 68 12.87 17.13 18.35
CA ILE A 68 14.19 17.46 17.79
C ILE A 68 14.19 17.59 16.26
N TYR A 69 13.34 16.82 15.56
CA TYR A 69 13.21 16.85 14.09
C TYR A 69 11.86 17.37 13.60
N THR A 70 11.02 17.97 14.46
CA THR A 70 9.65 18.36 14.06
C THR A 70 9.65 19.29 12.85
N ARG A 71 10.53 20.29 12.84
CA ARG A 71 10.58 21.26 11.74
C ARG A 71 10.97 20.59 10.43
N ASP A 72 12.07 19.84 10.44
CA ASP A 72 12.60 19.21 9.23
C ASP A 72 11.63 18.15 8.67
N LEU A 73 10.87 17.46 9.54
CA LEU A 73 9.81 16.52 9.11
C LEU A 73 8.60 17.24 8.51
N LEU A 74 8.19 18.37 9.10
CA LEU A 74 7.03 19.13 8.62
C LEU A 74 7.34 19.92 7.34
N ASP A 75 8.58 20.32 7.11
CA ASP A 75 9.00 20.96 5.85
C ASP A 75 8.86 20.01 4.64
N ALA A 76 8.84 18.68 4.87
CA ALA A 76 8.55 17.69 3.84
C ALA A 76 7.04 17.46 3.61
N ALA A 77 6.17 18.01 4.45
CA ALA A 77 4.74 17.83 4.34
C ALA A 77 4.14 18.76 3.27
N PRO A 78 3.22 18.27 2.40
CA PRO A 78 2.58 19.11 1.38
C PRO A 78 1.79 20.29 1.93
N ALA A 79 1.25 20.16 3.15
CA ALA A 79 0.55 21.22 3.85
C ALA A 79 0.73 21.04 5.36
N GLN A 80 0.89 22.16 6.06
CA GLN A 80 1.06 22.18 7.51
C GLN A 80 0.20 23.27 8.15
N LYS A 81 -0.25 23.02 9.38
CA LYS A 81 -0.98 23.99 10.20
C LYS A 81 -0.72 23.69 11.68
N ASP A 82 -0.38 24.73 12.44
CA ASP A 82 -0.20 24.67 13.91
C ASP A 82 0.75 23.53 14.36
N GLY A 83 1.84 23.29 13.62
CA GLY A 83 2.81 22.23 13.93
C GLY A 83 2.35 20.81 13.57
N MET A 84 1.35 20.68 12.70
CA MET A 84 0.78 19.39 12.27
C MET A 84 0.67 19.31 10.75
N VAL A 85 0.68 18.10 10.20
CA VAL A 85 0.34 17.85 8.79
C VAL A 85 -1.14 18.12 8.58
N ALA A 86 -1.45 19.03 7.66
CA ALA A 86 -2.82 19.42 7.38
C ALA A 86 -3.46 18.49 6.34
N VAL A 87 -4.57 17.87 6.71
CA VAL A 87 -5.38 17.01 5.82
C VAL A 87 -6.84 17.45 5.82
N LYS A 88 -7.59 17.06 4.79
CA LYS A 88 -9.05 17.20 4.79
C LYS A 88 -9.63 16.35 5.92
N GLN A 89 -10.71 16.84 6.53
CA GLN A 89 -11.40 16.14 7.60
C GLN A 89 -11.83 14.73 7.14
N VAL A 90 -11.44 13.69 7.88
CA VAL A 90 -11.61 12.28 7.49
C VAL A 90 -13.05 11.79 7.69
N VAL A 91 -13.72 12.24 8.76
CA VAL A 91 -15.12 11.90 9.04
C VAL A 91 -15.86 13.19 9.39
N SER A 92 -16.87 13.53 8.59
CA SER A 92 -17.85 14.55 8.94
C SER A 92 -19.01 13.90 9.69
N ARG A 93 -19.36 14.42 10.88
CA ARG A 93 -20.70 14.21 11.42
C ARG A 93 -21.63 15.11 10.62
N ASN A 94 -22.30 14.55 9.61
CA ASN A 94 -23.49 15.19 9.06
C ASN A 94 -24.54 15.15 10.18
N LYS A 95 -24.90 16.33 10.70
CA LYS A 95 -26.11 16.49 11.52
C LYS A 95 -27.32 16.57 10.60
#